data_AF-A0A511XFR8-F1
#
_entry.id   AF-A0A511XFR8-F1
#
_cell.length_a   1.000
_cell.length_b   1.000
_cell.length_c   1.000
_cell.angle_alpha   90.00
_cell.angle_beta   90.00
_cell.angle_gamma   90.00
#
_symmetry.space_group_name_H-M   'P 1'
#
loop_
_entity.id
_entity.type
_entity.pdbx_description
1 polymer ?
#
loop_
_entity_poly.entity_id
_entity_poly.type
_entity_poly.pdbx_seq_one_letter_code
_entity_poly.pdbx_strand_id
1 'polypeptide(L)' 'MSEEDWTTQSPESAEADEEADRIDRAAGIPEPRQTSGSFVMSIVVPVIIGGIVLIGAFWWGAGQLGLFD' A
#
# COMPACT_ATOMS: atom_id res chain seq x y z
N MET A 1 4.11 -25.28 -19.82
CA MET A 1 3.60 -24.49 -18.69
C MET A 1 2.86 -23.35 -19.36
N SER A 2 1.55 -23.44 -19.46
CA SER A 2 0.71 -22.48 -20.17
C SER A 2 0.76 -21.13 -19.45
N GLU A 3 1.11 -20.05 -20.16
CA GLU A 3 0.79 -18.67 -19.77
C GLU A 3 -0.73 -18.48 -19.76
N GLU A 4 -1.40 -19.08 -18.78
CA GLU A 4 -2.79 -18.80 -18.47
C GLU A 4 -2.85 -17.37 -17.92
N ASP A 5 -3.47 -16.51 -18.70
CA ASP A 5 -3.74 -15.12 -18.36
C ASP A 5 -4.71 -15.05 -17.19
N TRP A 6 -4.18 -15.21 -15.98
CA TRP A 6 -4.88 -15.14 -14.70
C TRP A 6 -5.56 -13.78 -14.45
N THR A 7 -5.32 -12.78 -15.33
CA THR A 7 -5.99 -11.48 -15.29
C THR A 7 -7.24 -11.39 -16.17
N THR A 8 -7.42 -12.34 -17.10
CA THR A 8 -8.67 -12.49 -17.84
C THR A 8 -9.68 -13.22 -16.96
N GLN A 9 -10.70 -12.48 -16.50
CA GLN A 9 -11.79 -13.04 -15.71
C GLN A 9 -12.71 -13.85 -16.62
N SER A 10 -12.54 -15.17 -16.60
CA SER A 10 -13.43 -16.11 -17.26
C SER A 10 -14.77 -16.24 -16.48
N PRO A 11 -15.89 -16.57 -17.14
CA PRO A 11 -17.19 -16.69 -16.45
C PRO A 11 -17.18 -17.75 -15.34
N GLU A 12 -16.40 -18.82 -15.47
CA GLU A 12 -16.27 -19.85 -14.45
C GLU A 12 -15.57 -19.37 -13.16
N SER A 13 -14.65 -18.40 -13.26
CA SER A 13 -14.00 -17.82 -12.08
C SER A 13 -14.93 -16.85 -11.34
N ALA A 14 -15.85 -16.17 -12.04
CA ALA A 14 -16.88 -15.37 -11.40
C ALA A 14 -17.85 -16.23 -10.55
N GLU A 15 -18.23 -17.40 -11.05
CA GLU A 15 -19.06 -18.35 -10.30
C GLU A 15 -18.32 -18.93 -9.07
N ALA A 16 -17.01 -19.17 -9.21
CA ALA A 16 -16.17 -19.68 -8.11
C ALA A 16 -15.99 -18.64 -6.99
N ASP A 17 -15.82 -17.36 -7.34
CA ASP A 17 -15.75 -16.25 -6.37
C ASP A 17 -17.08 -16.10 -5.62
N GLU A 18 -18.22 -16.18 -6.31
CA GLU A 18 -19.54 -16.13 -5.66
C GLU A 18 -19.80 -17.30 -4.71
N GLU A 19 -19.28 -18.49 -5.03
CA GLU A 19 -19.36 -19.66 -4.15
C GLU A 19 -18.45 -19.51 -2.92
N ALA A 20 -17.22 -19.02 -3.10
CA ALA A 20 -16.29 -18.76 -2.02
C ALA A 20 -16.84 -17.72 -1.03
N ASP A 21 -17.38 -16.61 -1.53
CA ASP A 21 -18.04 -15.58 -0.71
C ASP A 21 -19.22 -16.14 0.08
N ARG A 22 -19.97 -17.10 -0.49
CA ARG A 22 -21.08 -17.77 0.18
C ARG A 22 -20.59 -18.66 1.32
N ILE A 23 -19.50 -19.40 1.10
CA ILE A 23 -18.87 -20.25 2.12
C ILE A 23 -18.31 -19.39 3.25
N ASP A 24 -17.61 -18.31 2.94
CA ASP A 24 -17.01 -17.41 3.95
C ASP A 24 -18.08 -16.69 4.78
N ARG A 25 -19.17 -16.24 4.14
CA ARG A 25 -20.32 -15.65 4.82
C ARG A 25 -21.05 -16.67 5.71
N ALA A 26 -21.16 -17.93 5.26
CA ALA A 26 -21.76 -19.01 6.05
C ALA A 26 -20.87 -19.45 7.22
N ALA A 27 -19.55 -19.39 7.05
CA ALA A 27 -18.55 -19.64 8.09
C ALA A 27 -18.41 -18.48 9.09
N GLY A 28 -19.02 -17.32 8.79
CA GLY A 28 -18.99 -16.14 9.63
C GLY A 28 -17.61 -15.48 9.67
N ILE A 29 -16.79 -15.66 8.64
CA ILE A 29 -15.47 -15.02 8.55
C ILE A 29 -15.70 -13.53 8.27
N PRO A 30 -15.35 -12.62 9.21
CA PRO A 30 -15.55 -11.21 8.99
C PRO A 30 -14.61 -10.71 7.89
N GLU A 31 -15.16 -9.97 6.92
CA GLU A 31 -14.38 -9.33 5.86
C GLU A 31 -13.22 -8.50 6.46
N PRO A 32 -12.00 -8.61 5.90
CA PRO A 32 -10.87 -7.83 6.39
C PRO A 32 -11.20 -6.36 6.22
N ARG A 33 -11.29 -5.64 7.34
CA ARG A 33 -11.54 -4.20 7.34
C ARG A 33 -10.40 -3.54 6.55
N GLN A 34 -10.68 -3.09 5.33
CA GLN A 34 -9.78 -2.23 4.57
C GLN A 34 -9.62 -0.93 5.34
N THR A 35 -8.64 -0.89 6.24
CA THR A 35 -8.30 0.30 6.98
C THR A 35 -7.46 1.18 6.07
N SER A 36 -8.08 2.24 5.53
CA SER A 36 -7.39 3.29 4.75
C SER A 36 -6.24 3.94 5.53
N GLY A 37 -6.15 3.72 6.84
CA GLY A 37 -5.00 4.09 7.67
C GLY A 37 -3.69 3.39 7.28
N SER A 38 -3.73 2.21 6.63
CA SER A 38 -2.52 1.44 6.28
C SER A 38 -1.66 2.15 5.22
N PHE A 39 -2.28 2.74 4.19
CA PHE A 39 -1.55 3.44 3.12
C PHE A 39 -0.87 4.72 3.61
N VAL A 40 -1.58 5.54 4.39
CA VAL A 40 -1.03 6.79 4.93
C VAL A 40 0.16 6.51 5.84
N MET A 41 0.04 5.53 6.74
CA MET A 41 1.09 5.19 7.69
C MET A 41 2.29 4.52 7.02
N SER A 42 2.08 3.70 5.98
CA SER A 42 3.14 2.95 5.30
C SER A 42 3.91 3.77 4.26
N ILE A 43 3.27 4.76 3.63
CA ILE A 43 3.86 5.48 2.49
C ILE A 43 3.98 6.97 2.79
N VAL A 44 2.89 7.63 3.17
CA VAL A 44 2.87 9.10 3.32
C VAL A 44 3.76 9.55 4.48
N VAL A 45 3.65 8.88 5.63
CA VAL A 45 4.44 9.22 6.82
C VAL A 45 5.96 9.11 6.59
N PRO A 46 6.52 7.98 6.10
CA PRO A 46 7.96 7.89 5.90
C PRO A 46 8.49 8.85 4.83
N VAL A 47 7.71 9.14 3.78
CA VAL A 47 8.09 10.13 2.76
C VAL A 47 8.20 11.53 3.38
N ILE A 48 7.24 11.94 4.21
CA ILE A 48 7.28 13.23 4.89
C ILE A 48 8.48 13.30 5.85
N ILE A 49 8.71 12.26 6.64
CA ILE A 49 9.87 12.19 7.56
C ILE A 49 11.17 12.32 6.77
N GLY A 50 11.31 11.55 5.67
CA GLY A 50 12.47 11.61 4.80
C GLY A 50 12.70 13.01 4.23
N GLY A 51 11.64 13.68 3.77
CA GLY A 51 11.72 15.06 3.29
C GLY A 51 12.21 16.05 4.34
N ILE A 52 11.67 15.98 5.57
CA ILE A 52 12.09 16.84 6.68
C ILE A 52 13.56 16.61 7.02
N VAL A 53 14.00 15.34 7.10
CA VAL A 53 15.39 14.98 7.38
C VAL A 53 16.31 15.52 6.28
N LEU A 54 15.92 15.39 5.01
CA LEU A 54 16.71 15.88 3.88
C LEU A 54 16.90 17.41 3.92
N ILE A 55 15.82 18.14 4.23
CA ILE A 55 15.87 19.60 4.36
C ILE A 55 16.77 19.99 5.54
N GLY A 56 16.63 19.33 6.69
CA GLY A 56 17.47 19.59 7.86
C GLY A 56 18.96 19.31 7.58
N ALA A 57 19.27 18.20 6.92
CA ALA A 57 20.63 17.84 6.53
C ALA A 57 21.22 18.85 5.52
N PHE A 58 20.42 19.30 4.55
CA PHE A 58 20.83 20.33 3.60
C PHE A 58 21.15 21.64 4.31
N TRP A 59 20.28 22.11 5.21
CA TRP A 59 20.50 23.34 5.97
C TRP A 59 21.75 23.26 6.84
N TRP A 60 21.96 22.13 7.53
CA TRP A 60 23.16 21.93 8.33
C TRP A 60 24.42 21.93 7.45
N GLY A 61 24.44 21.16 6.36
CA GLY A 61 25.57 21.14 5.44
C GLY A 61 25.84 22.50 4.81
N ALA A 62 24.79 23.24 4.43
CA ALA A 62 24.91 24.57 3.87
C ALA A 62 25.44 25.60 4.89
N GLY A 63 25.03 25.50 6.16
CA GLY A 63 25.60 26.30 7.25
C GLY A 63 27.09 25.99 7.49
N GLN A 64 27.50 24.73 7.42
CA GLN A 64 28.93 24.35 7.50
C GLN A 64 29.77 24.92 6.35
N LEU A 65 29.15 25.10 5.17
CA LEU A 65 29.78 25.70 4.00
C LEU A 65 29.72 27.24 3.99
N GLY A 66 29.10 27.87 4.99
CA GLY A 66 28.94 29.32 5.06
C GLY A 66 28.02 29.90 3.98
N LEU A 67 27.09 29.09 3.46
CA LEU A 67 26.11 29.54 2.45
C LEU A 67 25.02 30.45 3.03
N PHE A 68 24.84 30.39 4.35
CA PHE A 68 23.94 31.25 5.11
C PHE A 68 24.71 31.72 6.34
N ASP A 69 24.74 33.04 6.55
CA ASP A 69 25.49 33.76 7.58
C ASP A 69 24.87 33.58 8.98
#